data_AF-A0A523PGN7-F1
#
_entry.id   AF-A0A523PGN7-F1
#
_cell.length_a   1.000
_cell.length_b   1.000
_cell.length_c   1.000
_cell.angle_alpha   90.00
_cell.angle_beta   90.00
_cell.angle_gamma   90.00
#
_symmetry.space_group_name_H-M   'P 1'
#
loop_
_entity.id
_entity.type
_entity.pdbx_description
1 polymer ?
#
loop_
_entity_poly.entity_id
_entity_poly.type
_entity_poly.pdbx_seq_one_letter_code
_entity_poly.pdbx_strand_id
1 'polypeptide(L)'
;MPSPRLTTKFSPTLPMKKFFCKLFGHTWVHRSDNPKIAWHTSKKMSELEMNTSASDSSFWLECQRCSLRNDHPTRKDLRDVI
;
A
#
# COMPACT_ATOMS: atom_id res chain seq x y z
N MET A 1 -4.85 25.13 -38.56
CA MET A 1 -3.52 24.70 -38.08
C MET A 1 -3.45 24.96 -36.58
N PRO A 2 -3.39 23.95 -35.70
CA PRO A 2 -3.17 24.18 -34.27
C PRO A 2 -1.72 23.90 -33.85
N SER A 3 -1.18 24.81 -33.03
CA SER A 3 0.19 24.81 -32.50
C SER A 3 0.53 23.56 -31.67
N PRO A 4 1.80 23.12 -31.67
CA PRO A 4 2.25 22.00 -30.86
C PRO A 4 2.33 22.43 -29.39
N ARG A 5 1.40 21.92 -28.58
CA ARG A 5 1.43 22.06 -27.12
C ARG A 5 2.53 21.11 -26.60
N LEU A 6 3.69 21.67 -26.25
CA LEU A 6 4.78 20.96 -25.58
C LEU A 6 4.26 20.40 -24.24
N THR A 7 3.81 19.15 -24.22
CA THR A 7 3.59 18.41 -22.98
C THR A 7 4.96 17.99 -22.46
N THR A 8 5.60 18.85 -21.65
CA THR A 8 6.72 18.45 -20.82
C THR A 8 6.21 17.44 -19.81
N LYS A 9 6.26 16.15 -20.17
CA LYS A 9 6.19 15.04 -19.22
C LYS A 9 7.47 15.08 -18.39
N PHE A 10 7.51 15.98 -17.41
CA PHE A 10 8.47 15.89 -16.32
C PHE A 10 8.14 14.62 -15.52
N SER A 11 8.75 13.50 -15.89
CA SER A 11 8.83 12.32 -15.04
C SER A 11 9.86 12.62 -13.94
N PRO A 12 9.45 12.79 -12.67
CA PRO A 12 10.39 13.21 -11.64
C PRO A 12 11.17 11.99 -11.13
N THR A 13 12.48 11.99 -11.37
CA THR A 13 13.50 11.49 -10.42
C THR A 13 13.32 10.07 -9.88
N LEU A 14 13.53 9.03 -10.72
CA LEU A 14 13.52 7.63 -10.26
C LEU A 14 14.83 7.07 -9.66
N PRO A 15 16.06 7.53 -9.99
CA PRO A 15 17.27 6.87 -9.48
C PRO A 15 17.67 7.35 -8.07
N MET A 16 17.61 8.65 -7.78
CA MET A 16 18.12 9.16 -6.49
C MET A 16 17.28 8.68 -5.30
N LYS A 17 15.94 8.67 -5.42
CA LYS A 17 15.05 8.25 -4.33
C LYS A 17 15.32 6.80 -3.89
N LYS A 18 15.58 5.91 -4.86
CA LYS A 18 15.92 4.50 -4.59
C LYS A 18 17.29 4.37 -3.92
N PHE A 19 18.26 5.20 -4.31
CA PHE A 19 19.59 5.20 -3.71
C PHE A 19 19.55 5.62 -2.22
N PHE A 20 18.80 6.67 -1.88
CA PHE A 20 18.64 7.08 -0.48
C PHE A 20 17.96 6.01 0.38
N CYS A 21 16.96 5.30 -0.14
CA CYS A 21 16.33 4.19 0.60
C CYS A 21 17.28 3.00 0.81
N LYS A 22 18.21 2.75 -0.13
CA LYS A 22 19.25 1.72 0.04
C LYS A 22 20.26 2.07 1.14
N LEU A 23 20.54 3.36 1.33
CA LEU A 23 21.48 3.84 2.35
C LEU A 23 20.86 4.00 3.75
N PHE A 24 19.69 4.61 3.83
CA PHE A 24 19.05 4.97 5.11
C PHE A 24 17.93 4.02 5.54
N GLY A 25 17.64 3.00 4.73
CA GLY A 25 16.51 2.12 4.92
C GLY A 25 15.22 2.63 4.27
N HIS A 26 14.29 1.71 4.07
CA HIS A 26 12.97 2.00 3.55
C HIS A 26 12.02 2.37 4.69
N THR A 27 11.32 3.50 4.54
CA THR A 27 10.20 3.87 5.41
C THR A 27 8.93 3.24 4.86
N TRP A 28 8.48 2.15 5.46
CA TRP A 28 7.33 1.37 5.02
C TRP A 28 6.03 1.91 5.61
N VAL A 29 4.95 1.89 4.83
CA VAL A 29 3.59 2.19 5.28
C VAL A 29 2.63 1.12 4.80
N HIS A 30 1.61 0.82 5.60
CA HIS A 30 0.56 -0.13 5.22
C HIS A 30 -0.35 0.45 4.13
N ARG A 31 -0.65 -0.39 3.14
CA ARG A 31 -1.59 -0.10 2.06
C ARG A 31 -2.53 -1.28 1.85
N SER A 32 -3.71 -0.99 1.31
CA SER A 32 -4.70 -2.00 0.93
C SER A 32 -5.49 -1.55 -0.29
N ASP A 33 -5.79 -2.50 -1.19
CA ASP A 33 -6.52 -2.26 -2.44
C ASP A 33 -8.03 -2.24 -2.18
N ASN A 34 -8.47 -2.85 -1.06
CA ASN A 34 -9.87 -2.89 -0.62
C ASN A 34 -9.96 -3.01 0.91
N PRO A 35 -9.97 -1.90 1.66
CA PRO A 35 -10.12 -1.92 3.12
C PRO A 35 -11.57 -2.16 3.56
N LYS A 36 -12.35 -2.98 2.83
CA LYS A 36 -13.75 -3.23 3.15
C LYS A 36 -13.83 -4.28 4.26
N ILE A 37 -14.07 -3.81 5.48
CA ILE A 37 -14.44 -4.66 6.60
C ILE A 37 -15.95 -4.87 6.52
N ALA A 38 -16.38 -6.06 6.12
CA ALA A 38 -17.78 -6.46 6.21
C ALA A 38 -18.02 -7.18 7.55
N TRP A 39 -19.12 -6.84 8.21
CA TRP A 39 -19.55 -7.47 9.47
C TRP A 39 -20.86 -8.20 9.22
N HIS A 40 -21.00 -9.41 9.75
CA HIS A 40 -22.27 -10.13 9.76
C HIS A 40 -22.68 -10.49 11.17
N THR A 41 -23.97 -10.54 11.43
CA THR A 41 -24.50 -11.00 12.72
C THR A 41 -24.45 -12.53 12.76
N SER A 42 -23.97 -13.09 13.87
CA SER A 42 -24.04 -14.53 14.11
C SER A 42 -25.50 -14.99 14.19
N LYS A 43 -25.75 -16.31 14.08
CA LYS A 43 -27.11 -16.88 14.10
C LYS A 43 -27.92 -16.51 15.36
N LYS A 44 -27.24 -16.13 16.44
CA LYS A 44 -27.86 -15.70 17.70
C LYS A 44 -28.16 -14.19 17.75
N MET A 45 -27.81 -13.44 16.70
CA MET A 45 -27.92 -11.98 16.57
C MET A 45 -27.26 -11.15 17.70
N SER A 46 -26.53 -11.81 18.61
CA SER A 46 -25.91 -11.19 19.78
C SER A 46 -24.43 -10.85 19.56
N GLU A 47 -23.83 -11.37 18.50
CA GLU A 47 -22.40 -11.22 18.21
C GLU A 47 -22.22 -10.77 16.75
N LEU A 48 -21.34 -9.79 16.56
CA LEU A 48 -20.86 -9.37 15.24
C LEU A 48 -19.61 -10.16 14.92
N GLU A 49 -19.67 -10.97 13.88
CA GLU A 49 -18.52 -11.68 13.34
C GLU A 49 -17.96 -10.87 12.16
N MET A 50 -16.63 -10.76 12.11
CA MET A 50 -15.96 -10.20 10.94
C MET A 50 -16.11 -11.19 9.80
N ASN A 51 -16.57 -10.71 8.65
CA ASN A 51 -16.78 -11.56 7.49
C ASN A 51 -15.42 -11.92 6.86
N THR A 52 -14.86 -13.06 7.26
CA THR A 52 -13.60 -13.63 6.72
C THR A 52 -13.72 -14.08 5.26
N SER A 53 -14.94 -14.14 4.71
CA SER A 53 -15.18 -14.43 3.28
C SER A 53 -15.16 -13.19 2.37
N ALA A 54 -14.90 -11.99 2.92
CA ALA A 54 -14.45 -10.85 2.13
C ALA A 54 -13.00 -11.11 1.64
N SER A 55 -12.87 -11.96 0.62
CA SER A 55 -11.63 -12.53 0.09
C SER A 55 -10.59 -11.55 -0.45
N ASP A 56 -10.85 -10.25 -0.44
CA ASP A 56 -10.11 -9.32 -1.32
C ASP A 56 -9.36 -8.22 -0.57
N SER A 57 -9.25 -8.27 0.76
CA SER A 57 -8.38 -7.35 1.49
C SER A 57 -6.93 -7.81 1.36
N SER A 58 -6.30 -7.44 0.24
CA SER A 58 -4.84 -7.53 0.07
C SER A 58 -4.19 -6.39 0.86
N PHE A 59 -3.24 -6.74 1.71
CA PHE A 59 -2.42 -5.79 2.46
C PHE A 59 -0.97 -5.91 1.98
N TRP A 60 -0.33 -4.78 1.69
CA TRP A 60 1.09 -4.74 1.35
C TRP A 60 1.75 -3.55 2.03
N LEU A 61 3.08 -3.56 2.01
CA LEU A 61 3.87 -2.40 2.43
C LEU A 61 4.32 -1.61 1.21
N GLU A 62 4.19 -0.29 1.29
CA GLU A 62 4.73 0.63 0.29
C GLU A 62 5.76 1.53 0.95
N CYS A 63 6.91 1.75 0.32
CA CYS A 63 7.88 2.72 0.82
C CYS A 63 7.42 4.14 0.47
N GLN A 64 7.18 4.98 1.47
CA GLN A 64 6.68 6.36 1.26
C GLN A 64 7.62 7.23 0.39
N ARG A 65 8.92 6.93 0.39
CA ARG A 65 9.95 7.75 -0.28
C ARG A 65 10.17 7.34 -1.74
N CYS A 66 10.18 6.04 -2.03
CA CYS A 66 10.53 5.51 -3.35
C CYS A 66 9.42 4.69 -4.01
N SER A 67 8.26 4.55 -3.37
CA SER A 67 7.09 3.78 -3.82
C SER A 67 7.39 2.32 -4.14
N LEU A 68 8.44 1.76 -3.53
CA LEU A 68 8.71 0.33 -3.62
C LEU A 68 7.59 -0.43 -2.93
N ARG A 69 7.03 -1.43 -3.61
CA ARG A 69 5.97 -2.29 -3.11
C ARG A 69 6.58 -3.59 -2.56
N ASN A 70 6.12 -4.02 -1.39
CA ASN A 70 6.44 -5.30 -0.79
C ASN A 70 5.14 -6.06 -0.50
N ASP A 71 4.80 -6.98 -1.40
CA ASP A 71 3.59 -7.80 -1.37
C ASP A 71 3.65 -8.97 -0.38
N HIS A 72 4.86 -9.31 0.10
CA HIS A 72 5.07 -10.41 1.05
C HIS A 72 5.88 -9.93 2.26
N PRO A 73 5.37 -8.94 3.01
CA PRO A 73 6.06 -8.45 4.19
C PRO A 73 6.16 -9.57 5.24
N THR A 74 7.33 -9.71 5.87
CA THR A 74 7.47 -10.66 6.95
C THR A 74 6.73 -10.17 8.20
N ARG A 75 6.43 -11.06 9.14
CA ARG A 75 5.80 -10.68 10.42
C ARG A 75 6.61 -9.65 11.20
N LYS A 76 7.94 -9.63 11.00
CA LYS A 76 8.84 -8.64 11.59
C LYS A 76 8.63 -7.28 10.93
N ASP A 77 8.62 -7.24 9.60
CA ASP A 77 8.43 -5.99 8.85
C ASP A 77 7.10 -5.30 9.20
N LEU A 78 6.03 -6.08 9.43
CA LEU A 78 4.73 -5.54 9.83
C LEU A 78 4.72 -4.94 11.25
N ARG A 79 5.57 -5.41 12.17
CA ARG A 79 5.67 -4.87 13.54
C ARG A 79 6.49 -3.59 13.60
N ASP A 80 7.45 -3.45 12.70
CA ASP A 80 8.40 -2.35 12.68
C ASP A 80 7.85 -1.13 11.91
N VAL A 81 6.61 -1.20 11.38
CA VAL A 81 5.86 -0.04 10.87
C VAL A 81 5.17 0.65 12.03
N ILE A 82 5.73 1.77 12.49
CA ILE A 82 5.22 2.61 13.60
C ILE A 82 5.06 4.04 13.10
#